data_AF-A0A0Q8QXL4-F1
#
_entry.id   AF-A0A0Q8QXL4-F1
#
_cell.length_a   1.000
_cell.length_b   1.000
_cell.length_c   1.000
_cell.angle_alpha   90.00
_cell.angle_beta   90.00
_cell.angle_gamma   90.00
#
_symmetry.space_group_name_H-M   'P 1'
#
loop_
_entity.id
_entity.type
_entity.pdbx_description
1 polymer ?
#
loop_
_entity_poly.entity_id
_entity_poly.type
_entity_poly.pdbx_seq_one_letter_code
_entity_poly.pdbx_strand_id
1 'polypeptide(L)'
;MANIRNHLRAEPDTRIAVVANGDGIRFLLAGARERNGKPFDVAITALAAQGVEFKVCGNTLTAHDVSPSQLVPEAKLVPAGVVELARLQAKEGYVYIRP
;
A
#
# COMPACT_ATOMS: atom_id res chain seq x y z
N MET A 1 9.72 -0.21 -2.32
CA MET A 1 9.39 -1.17 -1.24
C MET A 1 10.60 -1.61 -0.39
N ALA A 2 11.77 -0.97 -0.49
CA ALA A 2 12.95 -1.38 0.29
C ALA A 2 12.74 -1.23 1.81
N ASN A 3 12.11 -0.14 2.26
CA ASN A 3 11.89 0.10 3.69
C ASN A 3 10.99 -0.96 4.35
N ILE A 4 9.96 -1.44 3.67
CA ILE A 4 9.09 -2.52 4.16
C ILE A 4 9.92 -3.79 4.39
N ARG A 5 10.74 -4.18 3.41
CA ARG A 5 11.61 -5.36 3.52
C ARG A 5 12.66 -5.20 4.62
N ASN A 6 13.25 -4.01 4.76
CA ASN A 6 14.22 -3.75 5.82
C ASN A 6 13.58 -3.84 7.21
N HIS A 7 12.36 -3.32 7.37
CA HIS A 7 11.62 -3.40 8.62
C HIS A 7 11.32 -4.86 8.98
N LEU A 8 10.72 -5.63 8.07
CA LEU A 8 10.43 -7.06 8.31
C LEU A 8 11.69 -7.91 8.52
N ARG A 9 12.83 -7.53 7.92
CA ARG A 9 14.09 -8.25 8.18
C ARG A 9 14.60 -8.03 9.61
N ALA A 10 14.41 -6.83 10.15
CA ALA A 10 14.84 -6.49 11.50
C ALA A 10 13.82 -6.94 12.56
N GLU A 11 12.54 -6.83 12.25
CA GLU A 11 11.40 -7.21 13.11
C GLU A 11 10.35 -7.97 12.27
N PRO A 12 10.48 -9.30 12.13
CA PRO A 12 9.63 -10.12 11.25
C PRO A 12 8.15 -10.15 11.61
N ASP A 13 7.83 -9.98 12.89
CA ASP A 13 6.45 -10.04 13.40
C ASP A 13 5.72 -8.68 13.30
N THR A 14 6.37 -7.65 12.77
CA THR A 14 5.80 -6.30 12.69
C THR A 14 4.62 -6.24 11.73
N ARG A 15 3.49 -5.72 12.23
CA ARG A 15 2.31 -5.43 11.42
C ARG A 15 2.53 -4.17 10.60
N ILE A 16 2.51 -4.30 9.27
CA ILE A 16 2.70 -3.20 8.34
C ILE A 16 1.45 -2.98 7.50
N ALA A 17 0.93 -1.75 7.53
CA ALA A 17 -0.12 -1.27 6.64
C ALA A 17 0.42 -0.14 5.75
N VAL A 18 0.41 -0.35 4.44
CA VAL A 18 0.79 0.64 3.43
C VAL A 18 -0.47 1.36 2.95
N VAL A 19 -0.59 2.65 3.24
CA VAL A 19 -1.72 3.47 2.77
C VAL A 19 -1.28 4.37 1.62
N ALA A 20 -1.71 4.05 0.40
CA ALA A 20 -1.39 4.80 -0.80
C ALA A 20 -2.37 5.97 -1.02
N ASN A 21 -1.82 7.16 -1.23
CA ASN A 21 -2.52 8.41 -1.47
C ASN A 21 -1.90 9.16 -2.67
N GLY A 22 -2.70 9.98 -3.37
CA GLY A 22 -2.23 10.75 -4.53
C GLY A 22 -1.55 9.88 -5.58
N ASP A 23 -0.47 10.38 -6.21
CA ASP A 23 0.32 9.60 -7.17
C ASP A 23 0.93 8.31 -6.60
N GLY A 24 0.95 8.16 -5.26
CA GLY A 24 1.38 6.94 -4.59
C GLY A 24 0.51 5.71 -4.90
N ILE A 25 -0.68 5.86 -5.49
CA ILE A 25 -1.51 4.71 -5.89
C ILE A 25 -0.94 3.94 -7.09
N ARG A 26 -0.06 4.58 -7.89
CA ARG A 26 0.34 4.06 -9.21
C ARG A 26 1.02 2.70 -9.15
N PHE A 27 1.77 2.40 -8.09
CA PHE A 27 2.45 1.11 -7.96
C PHE A 27 1.48 -0.04 -7.64
N LEU A 28 0.25 0.27 -7.19
CA LEU A 28 -0.80 -0.70 -6.89
C LEU A 28 -1.75 -0.92 -8.08
N LEU A 29 -1.47 -0.33 -9.24
CA LEU A 29 -2.22 -0.60 -10.47
C LEU A 29 -1.72 -1.90 -11.12
N ALA A 30 -2.65 -2.69 -11.66
CA ALA A 30 -2.33 -3.88 -12.43
C ALA A 30 -1.41 -3.51 -13.62
N GLY A 31 -0.33 -4.26 -13.80
CA GLY A 31 0.67 -4.00 -14.84
C GLY A 31 1.64 -2.85 -14.54
N ALA A 32 1.57 -2.22 -13.37
CA ALA A 32 2.54 -1.21 -12.96
C ALA A 32 3.96 -1.79 -12.91
N ARG A 33 4.95 -1.00 -13.35
CA ARG A 33 6.36 -1.39 -13.41
C ARG A 33 7.25 -0.41 -12.67
N GLU A 34 8.26 -0.95 -12.01
CA GLU A 34 9.39 -0.21 -11.48
C GLU A 34 10.18 0.48 -12.61
N ARG A 35 11.03 1.45 -12.24
CA ARG A 35 11.90 2.17 -13.20
C ARG A 35 12.85 1.24 -13.97
N ASN A 36 13.20 0.10 -13.38
CA ASN A 36 14.04 -0.94 -14.01
C ASN A 36 13.22 -1.93 -14.87
N GLY A 37 11.94 -1.68 -15.09
CA GLY A 37 11.04 -2.51 -15.90
C GLY A 37 10.43 -3.72 -15.16
N LYS A 38 10.83 -3.99 -13.90
CA LYS A 38 10.26 -5.10 -13.13
C LYS A 38 8.81 -4.82 -12.73
N PRO A 39 7.89 -5.78 -12.90
CA PRO A 39 6.52 -5.66 -12.41
C PRO A 39 6.46 -5.46 -10.89
N PHE A 40 5.54 -4.60 -10.43
CA PHE A 40 5.31 -4.38 -9.01
C PHE A 40 4.52 -5.52 -8.35
N ASP A 41 3.66 -6.20 -9.11
CA ASP A 41 2.79 -7.30 -8.64
C ASP A 41 3.56 -8.38 -7.88
N VAL A 42 4.67 -8.88 -8.41
CA VAL A 42 5.49 -9.93 -7.77
C VAL A 42 5.92 -9.52 -6.37
N ALA A 43 6.37 -8.27 -6.21
CA ALA A 43 6.83 -7.76 -4.93
C ALA A 43 5.67 -7.44 -3.97
N ILE A 44 4.53 -6.99 -4.49
CA ILE A 44 3.31 -6.78 -3.70
C ILE A 44 2.78 -8.10 -3.17
N THR A 45 2.58 -9.09 -4.04
CA THR A 45 2.11 -10.43 -3.65
C THR A 45 3.04 -11.07 -2.62
N ALA A 46 4.36 -10.98 -2.82
CA ALA A 46 5.33 -11.52 -1.86
C ALA A 46 5.28 -10.84 -0.48
N LEU A 47 5.00 -9.53 -0.42
CA LEU A 47 4.85 -8.80 0.84
C LEU A 47 3.48 -9.04 1.48
N ALA A 48 2.42 -9.15 0.68
CA ALA A 48 1.09 -9.49 1.16
C ALA A 48 1.06 -10.90 1.77
N ALA A 49 1.80 -11.86 1.20
CA ALA A 49 2.00 -13.19 1.77
C ALA A 49 2.72 -13.18 3.12
N GLN A 50 3.49 -12.12 3.42
CA GLN A 50 4.11 -11.87 4.73
C GLN A 50 3.21 -11.05 5.67
N GLY A 51 1.95 -10.83 5.31
CA GLY A 51 0.99 -10.11 6.15
C GLY A 51 0.98 -8.59 5.96
N VAL A 52 1.70 -8.04 4.99
CA VAL A 52 1.64 -6.59 4.69
C VAL A 52 0.30 -6.25 4.05
N GLU A 53 -0.42 -5.30 4.63
CA GLU A 53 -1.68 -4.80 4.08
C GLU A 53 -1.44 -3.64 3.12
N PHE A 54 -1.95 -3.72 1.89
CA PHE A 54 -1.95 -2.61 0.94
C PHE A 54 -3.33 -1.98 0.88
N LYS A 55 -3.41 -0.67 1.15
CA LYS A 55 -4.66 0.09 1.23
C LYS A 55 -4.59 1.28 0.27
N VAL A 56 -5.68 1.53 -0.45
CA VAL A 56 -5.77 2.57 -1.47
C VAL A 56 -6.86 3.57 -1.10
N CYS A 57 -6.53 4.86 -1.13
CA CYS A 57 -7.47 5.94 -0.88
C CYS A 57 -8.54 6.03 -1.99
N GLY A 58 -9.81 5.85 -1.62
CA GLY A 58 -10.94 5.96 -2.55
C GLY A 58 -11.08 7.35 -3.17
N ASN A 59 -10.92 8.42 -2.38
CA ASN A 59 -10.91 9.78 -2.94
C ASN A 59 -9.82 9.97 -4.00
N THR A 60 -8.67 9.33 -3.83
CA THR A 60 -7.59 9.37 -4.83
C THR A 60 -7.99 8.63 -6.09
N LEU A 61 -8.60 7.44 -6.00
CA LEU A 61 -9.09 6.75 -7.20
C LEU A 61 -10.07 7.63 -7.99
N THR A 62 -11.04 8.23 -7.31
CA THR A 62 -12.00 9.14 -7.95
C THR A 62 -11.31 10.35 -8.58
N ALA A 63 -10.38 10.99 -7.88
CA ALA A 63 -9.67 12.17 -8.38
C ALA A 63 -8.76 11.86 -9.59
N HIS A 64 -8.28 10.62 -9.72
CA HIS A 64 -7.45 10.18 -10.83
C HIS A 64 -8.23 9.42 -11.92
N ASP A 65 -9.56 9.33 -11.81
CA ASP A 65 -10.43 8.56 -12.72
C ASP A 65 -9.96 7.10 -12.90
N VAL A 66 -9.57 6.46 -11.79
CA VAL A 66 -9.11 5.07 -11.76
C VAL A 66 -10.20 4.18 -11.19
N SER A 67 -10.61 3.18 -11.95
CA SER A 67 -11.53 2.15 -11.48
C SER A 67 -10.84 1.23 -10.46
N PRO A 68 -11.51 0.80 -9.38
CA PRO A 68 -11.01 -0.22 -8.47
C PRO A 68 -10.62 -1.54 -9.19
N SER A 69 -11.24 -1.86 -10.33
CA SER A 69 -10.88 -3.05 -11.14
C SER A 69 -9.49 -2.98 -11.77
N GLN A 70 -8.86 -1.79 -11.79
CA GLN A 70 -7.49 -1.60 -12.29
C GLN A 70 -6.45 -1.81 -11.19
N LEU A 71 -6.85 -2.07 -9.96
CA LEU A 71 -5.93 -2.36 -8.86
C LEU A 71 -5.44 -3.81 -8.92
N VAL A 72 -4.26 -4.05 -8.35
CA VAL A 72 -3.80 -5.41 -8.04
C VAL A 72 -4.74 -6.07 -7.01
N PRO A 73 -4.92 -7.40 -7.05
CA PRO A 73 -5.87 -8.10 -6.17
C PRO A 73 -5.62 -7.89 -4.66
N GLU A 74 -4.37 -7.66 -4.27
CA GLU A 74 -3.96 -7.46 -2.87
C GLU A 74 -4.35 -6.08 -2.31
N ALA A 75 -4.67 -5.11 -3.18
CA ALA A 75 -4.99 -3.76 -2.77
C ALA A 75 -6.44 -3.66 -2.25
N LYS A 76 -6.59 -3.17 -1.02
CA LYS A 76 -7.88 -2.94 -0.37
C LYS A 76 -8.29 -1.48 -0.49
N LEU A 77 -9.48 -1.22 -1.01
CA LEU A 77 -10.04 0.12 -1.06
C LEU A 77 -10.45 0.59 0.35
N VAL A 78 -10.06 1.81 0.72
CA VAL A 78 -10.54 2.49 1.93
C VAL A 78 -11.24 3.79 1.55
N PRO A 79 -12.23 4.29 2.32
CA PRO A 79 -12.98 5.49 1.95
C PRO A 79 -12.07 6.71 1.71
N ALA A 80 -11.12 6.95 2.62
CA ALA A 80 -10.11 7.99 2.48
C ALA A 80 -8.82 7.56 3.21
N GLY A 81 -7.67 7.74 2.58
CA GLY A 81 -6.40 7.32 3.17
C GLY A 81 -6.00 8.14 4.40
N VAL A 82 -6.37 9.42 4.48
CA VAL A 82 -6.16 10.24 5.69
C VAL A 82 -6.96 9.73 6.89
N VAL A 83 -8.21 9.27 6.65
CA VAL A 83 -9.05 8.67 7.70
C VAL A 83 -8.47 7.34 8.14
N GLU A 84 -8.00 6.53 7.19
CA GLU A 84 -7.37 5.23 7.50
C GLU A 84 -6.09 5.40 8.31
N LEU A 85 -5.22 6.36 7.93
CA LEU A 85 -4.00 6.68 8.68
C LEU A 85 -4.31 7.15 10.10
N ALA A 86 -5.33 8.00 10.28
CA ALA A 86 -5.73 8.48 11.61
C ALA A 86 -6.28 7.34 12.48
N ARG A 87 -7.09 6.44 11.89
CA ARG A 87 -7.65 5.27 12.56
C ARG A 87 -6.55 4.30 13.01
N LEU A 88 -5.63 3.95 12.11
CA LEU A 88 -4.50 3.06 12.40
C LEU A 88 -3.62 3.63 13.53
N GLN A 89 -3.27 4.91 13.47
CA GLN A 89 -2.43 5.52 14.49
C GLN A 89 -3.14 5.68 15.83
N ALA A 90 -4.29 6.36 15.86
CA ALA A 90 -4.93 6.77 17.10
C ALA A 90 -5.70 5.64 17.81
N LYS A 91 -6.18 4.63 17.06
CA LYS A 91 -7.03 3.57 17.61
C LYS A 91 -6.37 2.20 17.63
N GLU A 92 -5.43 1.94 16.73
CA GLU A 92 -4.74 0.65 16.66
C GLU A 92 -3.26 0.71 17.06
N GLY A 93 -2.75 1.89 17.44
CA GLY A 93 -1.39 2.05 17.95
C GLY A 93 -0.28 1.94 16.90
N TYR A 94 -0.60 2.13 15.61
CA TYR A 94 0.42 2.16 14.56
C TYR A 94 1.28 3.42 14.66
N VAL A 95 2.55 3.30 14.24
CA VAL A 95 3.44 4.45 14.03
C VAL A 95 3.49 4.79 12.54
N TYR A 96 3.34 6.07 12.22
CA TYR A 96 3.39 6.54 10.84
C TYR A 96 4.82 6.80 10.37
N ILE A 97 5.15 6.25 9.20
CA ILE A 97 6.41 6.47 8.50
C ILE A 97 6.07 6.94 7.09
N ARG A 98 6.59 8.11 6.69
CA ARG A 98 6.56 8.60 5.31
C ARG A 98 7.96 8.48 4.70
N PRO A 99 8.21 7.48 3.84
CA PRO A 99 9.48 7.30 3.14
C PRO A 99 9.88 8.46 2.24
#